data_AF-U6D1S1-F1
#
_entry.id   AF-U6D1S1-F1
#
_cell.length_a   1.000
_cell.length_b   1.000
_cell.length_c   1.000
_cell.angle_alpha   90.00
_cell.angle_beta   90.00
_cell.angle_gamma   90.00
#
_symmetry.space_group_name_H-M   'P 1'
#
loop_
_entity.id
_entity.type
_entity.pdbx_description
1 polymer ?
#
loop_
_entity_poly.entity_id
_entity_poly.type
_entity_poly.pdbx_seq_one_letter_code
_entity_poly.pdbx_strand_id
1 'polypeptide(L)'
;RRLDRAPEPQRDQTLRQQGPLASPMPAGHPAVPTKPTGPWQDCAEAHQAGHRQSGVYELRLGRHVVSVWCEQQLEGGGWTVIQRRQDGSVNFFTTWQHYKVGFGQPDGEYWLGLEPVHQLTSRGDHELLVLLEDWGGRGARARYDGFSLEPESDHYRLRLGQYYGDAGDSLSWHNDKPFSTVDRDRDSYSGNCALYQ
;
A
#
# COMPACT_ATOMS: atom_id res chain seq x y z
N ARG A 1 -11.78 -58.57 71.25
CA ARG A 1 -13.11 -58.46 70.59
C ARG A 1 -14.02 -57.60 71.47
N ARG A 2 -14.19 -56.33 71.12
CA ARG A 2 -15.45 -55.57 71.01
C ARG A 2 -15.07 -54.09 70.98
N LEU A 3 -15.31 -53.50 69.82
CA LEU A 3 -15.33 -52.07 69.55
C LEU A 3 -16.63 -51.52 70.12
N ASP A 4 -16.57 -50.40 70.82
CA ASP A 4 -17.76 -49.59 71.14
C ASP A 4 -17.45 -48.09 71.02
N ARG A 5 -18.17 -47.48 70.07
CA ARG A 5 -18.84 -46.17 70.08
C ARG A 5 -18.08 -44.83 70.25
N ALA A 6 -18.26 -44.01 69.20
CA ALA A 6 -18.21 -42.53 69.03
C ALA A 6 -18.67 -41.69 70.28
N PRO A 7 -18.43 -40.35 70.40
CA PRO A 7 -18.52 -39.31 69.35
C PRO A 7 -17.58 -38.07 69.45
N GLU A 8 -17.77 -37.15 68.49
CA GLU A 8 -17.17 -35.79 68.39
C GLU A 8 -17.35 -34.91 69.64
N PRO A 9 -16.52 -33.85 69.74
CA PRO A 9 -17.06 -32.56 70.16
C PRO A 9 -16.57 -31.38 69.29
N GLN A 10 -17.54 -30.54 68.90
CA GLN A 10 -17.35 -29.14 68.50
C GLN A 10 -17.04 -28.26 69.73
N ARG A 11 -16.10 -27.32 69.57
CA ARG A 11 -15.92 -26.03 70.27
C ARG A 11 -14.61 -25.42 69.72
N ASP A 12 -14.40 -24.13 69.51
CA ASP A 12 -15.15 -22.92 69.84
C ASP A 12 -14.61 -21.80 68.92
N GLN A 13 -15.37 -20.74 68.73
CA GLN A 13 -14.96 -19.55 67.98
C GLN A 13 -13.86 -18.81 68.73
N THR A 14 -12.82 -18.33 68.02
CA THR A 14 -12.12 -17.11 68.45
C THR A 14 -11.57 -16.34 67.25
N LEU A 15 -12.11 -15.14 67.12
CA LEU A 15 -11.81 -14.09 66.16
C LEU A 15 -10.39 -13.53 66.41
N ARG A 16 -9.51 -13.55 65.40
CA ARG A 16 -8.43 -12.55 65.26
C ARG A 16 -8.19 -12.20 63.80
N GLN A 17 -8.48 -10.95 63.47
CA GLN A 17 -8.17 -10.25 62.24
C GLN A 17 -6.65 -10.01 62.13
N GLN A 18 -6.09 -10.12 60.92
CA GLN A 18 -5.00 -9.30 60.35
C GLN A 18 -4.70 -9.80 58.92
N GLY A 19 -5.02 -9.01 57.90
CA GLY A 19 -4.43 -9.17 56.55
C GLY A 19 -3.20 -8.26 56.40
N PRO A 20 -2.67 -8.05 55.18
CA PRO A 20 -2.32 -9.02 54.14
C PRO A 20 -0.84 -8.87 53.72
N LEU A 21 -0.24 -9.85 53.04
CA LEU A 21 0.92 -9.61 52.16
C LEU A 21 0.83 -10.52 50.93
N ALA A 22 0.26 -9.98 49.87
CA ALA A 22 0.41 -10.52 48.53
C ALA A 22 1.82 -10.19 48.03
N SER A 23 2.54 -11.22 47.57
CA SER A 23 3.85 -11.09 46.93
C SER A 23 3.75 -10.24 45.65
N PRO A 24 4.73 -9.37 45.36
CA PRO A 24 4.72 -8.59 44.13
C PRO A 24 5.07 -9.48 42.93
N MET A 25 4.25 -9.39 41.87
CA MET A 25 4.57 -9.93 40.55
C MET A 25 5.72 -9.12 39.91
N PRO A 26 6.59 -9.73 39.10
CA PRO A 26 7.68 -9.00 38.47
C PRO A 26 7.16 -8.03 37.41
N ALA A 27 7.82 -6.87 37.36
CA ALA A 27 7.54 -5.72 36.53
C ALA A 27 7.38 -6.07 35.04
N GLY A 28 6.37 -5.45 34.42
CA GLY A 28 6.12 -5.52 32.99
C GLY A 28 7.33 -5.06 32.18
N HIS A 29 7.56 -5.75 31.08
CA HIS A 29 8.46 -5.28 30.03
C HIS A 29 7.96 -3.90 29.57
N PRO A 30 8.85 -2.92 29.33
CA PRO A 30 8.44 -1.65 28.75
C PRO A 30 7.77 -1.95 27.40
N ALA A 31 6.51 -1.51 27.26
CA ALA A 31 5.80 -1.61 26.00
C ALA A 31 6.65 -0.94 24.92
N VAL A 32 7.12 -1.73 23.95
CA VAL A 32 7.78 -1.20 22.76
C VAL A 32 6.81 -0.20 22.14
N PRO A 33 7.21 1.05 21.88
CA PRO A 33 6.35 1.99 21.18
C PRO A 33 5.99 1.38 19.82
N THR A 34 4.76 0.90 19.66
CA THR A 34 4.26 0.41 18.38
C THR A 34 4.11 1.62 17.49
N LYS A 35 4.94 1.71 16.44
CA LYS A 35 4.83 2.76 15.43
C LYS A 35 3.37 2.85 14.95
N PRO A 36 2.80 4.05 14.72
CA PRO A 36 1.43 4.20 14.24
C PRO A 36 1.22 3.31 13.00
N THR A 37 0.11 2.60 12.95
CA THR A 37 -0.24 1.68 11.86
C THR A 37 -1.26 2.33 10.94
N GLY A 38 -0.88 3.43 10.27
CA GLY A 38 -1.66 4.06 9.20
C GLY A 38 -3.15 4.35 9.52
N PRO A 39 -3.98 4.53 8.48
CA PRO A 39 -3.59 4.65 7.08
C PRO A 39 -2.87 5.98 6.82
N TRP A 40 -1.98 5.97 5.83
CA TRP A 40 -1.08 7.07 5.49
C TRP A 40 -1.63 7.90 4.33
N GLN A 41 -1.14 9.12 4.12
CA GLN A 41 -1.46 9.92 2.93
C GLN A 41 -0.83 9.29 1.69
N ASP A 42 0.42 8.86 1.81
CA ASP A 42 1.22 8.19 0.79
C ASP A 42 2.30 7.31 1.45
N CYS A 43 3.09 6.61 0.64
CA CYS A 43 4.17 5.77 1.14
C CYS A 43 5.33 6.58 1.74
N ALA A 44 5.50 7.84 1.35
CA ALA A 44 6.54 8.71 1.86
C ALA A 44 6.24 9.15 3.31
N GLU A 45 4.98 9.42 3.66
CA GLU A 45 4.55 9.67 5.04
C GLU A 45 4.82 8.45 5.93
N ALA A 46 4.45 7.26 5.46
CA ALA A 46 4.79 6.00 6.16
C ALA A 46 6.31 5.86 6.34
N HIS A 47 7.07 6.24 5.30
CA HIS A 47 8.53 6.16 5.34
C HIS A 47 9.13 7.07 6.41
N GLN A 48 8.65 8.31 6.47
CA GLN A 48 9.07 9.34 7.43
C GLN A 48 8.68 8.96 8.86
N ALA A 49 7.54 8.29 9.05
CA ALA A 49 7.13 7.70 10.33
C ALA A 49 7.99 6.50 10.78
N GLY A 50 9.01 6.13 9.99
CA GLY A 50 10.01 5.13 10.32
C GLY A 50 9.66 3.72 9.84
N HIS A 51 8.65 3.55 8.99
CA HIS A 51 8.36 2.27 8.35
C HIS A 51 9.28 2.08 7.14
N ARG A 52 10.36 1.33 7.35
CA ARG A 52 11.47 1.15 6.37
C ARG A 52 11.41 -0.17 5.58
N GLN A 53 10.39 -0.98 5.80
CA GLN A 53 10.24 -2.28 5.13
C GLN A 53 9.28 -2.14 3.96
N SER A 54 9.68 -2.57 2.76
CA SER A 54 8.77 -2.65 1.62
C SER A 54 7.69 -3.69 1.88
N GLY A 55 6.47 -3.43 1.39
CA GLY A 55 5.33 -4.30 1.62
C GLY A 55 4.00 -3.59 1.36
N VAL A 56 2.90 -4.21 1.79
CA VAL A 56 1.56 -3.65 1.63
C VAL A 56 1.23 -2.69 2.78
N TYR A 57 0.79 -1.49 2.42
CA TYR A 57 0.36 -0.44 3.35
C TYR A 57 -1.03 0.05 2.96
N GLU A 58 -1.74 0.65 3.92
CA GLU A 58 -3.02 1.31 3.67
C GLU A 58 -2.83 2.82 3.50
N LEU A 59 -3.33 3.36 2.40
CA LEU A 59 -3.36 4.80 2.13
C LEU A 59 -4.78 5.36 2.21
N ARG A 60 -4.93 6.58 2.73
CA ARG A 60 -6.19 7.32 2.84
C ARG A 60 -6.32 8.32 1.68
N LEU A 61 -7.07 7.94 0.66
CA LEU A 61 -7.36 8.78 -0.51
C LEU A 61 -8.77 9.36 -0.39
N GLY A 62 -8.85 10.60 0.11
CA GLY A 62 -10.13 11.25 0.40
C GLY A 62 -10.94 10.49 1.45
N ARG A 63 -12.06 9.89 1.03
CA ARG A 63 -12.94 9.07 1.89
C ARG A 63 -12.64 7.57 1.81
N HIS A 64 -11.74 7.16 0.93
CA HIS A 64 -11.41 5.76 0.68
C HIS A 64 -10.10 5.38 1.33
N VAL A 65 -9.98 4.11 1.70
CA VAL A 65 -8.72 3.49 2.08
C VAL A 65 -8.37 2.47 1.01
N VAL A 66 -7.15 2.53 0.49
CA VAL A 66 -6.65 1.63 -0.54
C VAL A 66 -5.38 0.95 -0.08
N SER A 67 -5.23 -0.33 -0.39
CA SER A 67 -4.00 -1.08 -0.14
C SER A 67 -3.04 -0.90 -1.31
N VAL A 68 -1.78 -0.56 -1.02
CA VAL A 68 -0.74 -0.34 -2.03
C VAL A 68 0.55 -1.01 -1.62
N TRP A 69 1.41 -1.33 -2.58
CA TRP A 69 2.80 -1.64 -2.26
C TRP A 69 3.58 -0.35 -2.06
N CYS A 70 4.23 -0.22 -0.89
CA CYS A 70 5.24 0.78 -0.66
C CYS A 70 6.62 0.18 -0.87
N GLU A 71 7.41 0.78 -1.76
CA GLU A 71 8.83 0.49 -1.90
C GLU A 71 9.62 1.47 -1.01
N GLN A 72 10.17 0.94 0.08
CA GLN A 72 10.77 1.72 1.17
C GLN A 72 12.31 1.70 1.18
N GLN A 73 12.94 0.97 0.27
CA GLN A 73 14.39 0.78 0.24
C GLN A 73 15.04 1.46 -0.98
N LEU A 74 14.38 1.39 -2.14
CA LEU A 74 14.90 1.94 -3.38
C LEU A 74 15.02 3.47 -3.34
N GLU A 75 16.17 4.02 -3.72
CA GLU A 75 16.44 5.46 -3.88
C GLU A 75 15.97 6.33 -2.70
N GLY A 76 16.10 5.83 -1.46
CA GLY A 76 15.67 6.56 -0.27
C GLY A 76 14.19 6.37 0.08
N GLY A 77 13.50 5.42 -0.59
CA GLY A 77 12.18 4.88 -0.29
C GLY A 77 11.03 5.88 -0.35
N GLY A 78 9.87 5.49 0.15
CA GLY A 78 8.65 6.30 0.12
C GLY A 78 7.87 6.20 -1.19
N TRP A 79 8.21 5.25 -2.05
CA TRP A 79 7.56 5.08 -3.35
C TRP A 79 6.24 4.35 -3.23
N THR A 80 5.16 4.97 -3.68
CA THR A 80 3.87 4.30 -3.89
C THR A 80 3.86 3.65 -5.26
N VAL A 81 3.81 2.32 -5.31
CA VAL A 81 3.72 1.60 -6.57
C VAL A 81 2.30 1.72 -7.12
N ILE A 82 2.19 2.23 -8.35
CA ILE A 82 0.89 2.43 -9.02
C ILE A 82 0.60 1.36 -10.09
N GLN A 83 1.64 0.66 -10.57
CA GLN A 83 1.55 -0.42 -11.53
C GLN A 83 2.74 -1.37 -11.34
N ARG A 84 2.53 -2.68 -11.39
CA ARG A 84 3.61 -3.68 -11.43
C ARG A 84 3.32 -4.84 -12.38
N ARG A 85 4.31 -5.20 -13.21
CA ARG A 85 4.38 -6.42 -14.03
C ARG A 85 5.58 -7.25 -13.61
N GLN A 86 5.45 -8.57 -13.54
CA GLN A 86 6.53 -9.48 -13.14
C GLN A 86 6.35 -10.94 -13.59
N ASP A 87 5.11 -11.41 -13.77
CA ASP A 87 4.84 -12.85 -13.96
C ASP A 87 3.65 -13.18 -14.88
N GLY A 88 2.91 -12.17 -15.37
CA GLY A 88 1.74 -12.37 -16.23
C GLY A 88 0.52 -12.96 -15.54
N SER A 89 0.48 -12.97 -14.20
CA SER A 89 -0.65 -13.50 -13.41
C SER A 89 -1.93 -12.69 -13.55
N VAL A 90 -1.85 -11.43 -14.02
CA VAL A 90 -2.99 -10.53 -14.13
C VAL A 90 -3.22 -10.11 -15.58
N ASN A 91 -4.48 -10.15 -16.01
CA ASN A 91 -4.87 -9.68 -17.34
C ASN A 91 -5.05 -8.15 -17.36
N PHE A 92 -4.19 -7.47 -18.13
CA PHE A 92 -4.27 -6.02 -18.35
C PHE A 92 -5.12 -5.64 -19.59
N PHE A 93 -5.56 -6.61 -20.40
CA PHE A 93 -6.57 -6.38 -21.43
C PHE A 93 -7.96 -6.36 -20.78
N THR A 94 -8.35 -5.18 -20.29
CA THR A 94 -9.56 -5.02 -19.50
C THR A 94 -10.29 -3.70 -19.77
N THR A 95 -11.41 -3.48 -19.11
CA THR A 95 -12.35 -2.39 -19.37
C THR A 95 -11.90 -1.06 -18.75
N TRP A 96 -12.48 0.05 -19.24
CA TRP A 96 -12.34 1.37 -18.63
C TRP A 96 -12.63 1.33 -17.13
N GLN A 97 -13.69 0.62 -16.73
CA GLN A 97 -14.12 0.57 -15.34
C GLN A 97 -13.07 -0.10 -14.44
N HIS A 98 -12.42 -1.17 -14.89
CA HIS A 98 -11.34 -1.81 -14.13
C HIS A 98 -10.10 -0.89 -14.08
N TYR A 99 -9.71 -0.26 -15.18
CA TYR A 99 -8.62 0.72 -15.16
C TYR A 99 -8.91 1.91 -14.25
N LYS A 100 -10.17 2.34 -14.15
CA LYS A 100 -10.59 3.42 -13.24
C LYS A 100 -10.42 3.05 -11.77
N VAL A 101 -10.95 1.89 -11.36
CA VAL A 101 -11.00 1.51 -9.93
C VAL A 101 -9.78 0.74 -9.44
N GLY A 102 -8.99 0.16 -10.35
CA GLY A 102 -7.86 -0.71 -10.03
C GLY A 102 -8.20 -2.19 -10.16
N PHE A 103 -7.16 -3.02 -10.37
CA PHE A 103 -7.27 -4.47 -10.49
C PHE A 103 -5.92 -5.15 -10.16
N GLY A 104 -5.94 -6.45 -9.88
CA GLY A 104 -4.78 -7.20 -9.41
C GLY A 104 -4.62 -7.13 -7.89
N GLN A 105 -3.44 -7.49 -7.37
CA GLN A 105 -3.14 -7.46 -5.93
C GLN A 105 -1.82 -6.72 -5.64
N PRO A 106 -1.77 -5.86 -4.59
CA PRO A 106 -0.59 -5.09 -4.26
C PRO A 106 0.66 -5.91 -3.91
N ASP A 107 0.56 -7.20 -3.62
CA ASP A 107 1.68 -8.11 -3.39
C ASP A 107 2.12 -8.89 -4.65
N GLY A 108 1.46 -8.68 -5.80
CA GLY A 108 1.78 -9.28 -7.09
C GLY A 108 1.72 -8.28 -8.25
N GLU A 109 1.19 -8.71 -9.41
CA GLU A 109 0.86 -7.77 -10.49
C GLU A 109 -0.42 -6.99 -10.17
N TYR A 110 -0.41 -5.68 -10.44
CA TYR A 110 -1.60 -4.86 -10.27
C TYR A 110 -1.52 -3.52 -11.00
N TRP A 111 -2.68 -2.88 -11.08
CA TRP A 111 -2.87 -1.49 -11.43
C TRP A 111 -3.67 -0.84 -10.31
N LEU A 112 -3.13 0.23 -9.71
CA LEU A 112 -3.75 0.89 -8.55
C LEU A 112 -5.13 1.49 -8.89
N GLY A 113 -5.33 1.94 -10.12
CA GLY A 113 -6.55 2.61 -10.58
C GLY A 113 -6.28 4.07 -10.97
N LEU A 114 -6.89 4.51 -12.07
CA LEU A 114 -6.76 5.90 -12.56
C LEU A 114 -7.31 6.89 -11.54
N GLU A 115 -8.43 6.58 -10.90
CA GLU A 115 -9.05 7.47 -9.91
C GLU A 115 -8.19 7.58 -8.63
N PRO A 116 -7.71 6.49 -8.01
CA PRO A 116 -6.70 6.57 -6.95
C PRO A 116 -5.43 7.36 -7.32
N VAL A 117 -4.87 7.13 -8.51
CA VAL A 117 -3.66 7.84 -8.96
C VAL A 117 -3.93 9.33 -9.18
N HIS A 118 -5.07 9.69 -9.77
CA HIS A 118 -5.50 11.08 -9.88
C HIS A 118 -5.63 11.73 -8.49
N GLN A 119 -6.28 11.06 -7.53
CA GLN A 119 -6.44 11.60 -6.18
C GLN A 119 -5.10 11.83 -5.47
N LEU A 120 -4.15 10.89 -5.60
CA LEU A 120 -2.78 11.05 -5.10
C LEU A 120 -2.11 12.28 -5.74
N THR A 121 -2.04 12.30 -7.07
CA THR A 121 -1.29 13.31 -7.83
C THR A 121 -1.96 14.68 -7.93
N SER A 122 -3.22 14.80 -7.53
CA SER A 122 -3.93 16.08 -7.43
C SER A 122 -3.46 16.96 -6.25
N ARG A 123 -2.61 16.41 -5.36
CA ARG A 123 -2.17 17.07 -4.13
C ARG A 123 -0.66 17.22 -4.08
N GLY A 124 -0.17 18.37 -4.53
CA GLY A 124 1.26 18.65 -4.55
C GLY A 124 1.97 17.93 -5.70
N ASP A 125 3.23 18.28 -5.87
CA ASP A 125 4.05 17.76 -6.97
C ASP A 125 4.51 16.34 -6.68
N HIS A 126 4.41 15.48 -7.68
CA HIS A 126 4.83 14.09 -7.61
C HIS A 126 5.84 13.81 -8.71
N GLU A 127 6.81 12.97 -8.41
CA GLU A 127 7.69 12.40 -9.41
C GLU A 127 7.26 10.98 -9.77
N LEU A 128 7.53 10.59 -11.02
CA LEU A 128 7.32 9.23 -11.51
C LEU A 128 8.67 8.56 -11.72
N LEU A 129 8.84 7.37 -11.15
CA LEU A 129 9.93 6.45 -11.43
C LEU A 129 9.38 5.19 -12.10
N VAL A 130 9.87 4.90 -13.31
CA VAL A 130 9.59 3.68 -14.06
C VAL A 130 10.82 2.78 -13.98
N LEU A 131 10.65 1.57 -13.48
CA LEU A 131 11.68 0.54 -13.39
C LEU A 131 11.38 -0.56 -14.40
N LEU A 132 12.37 -0.93 -15.19
CA LEU A 132 12.27 -1.94 -16.24
C LEU A 132 13.40 -2.95 -16.05
N GLU A 133 13.13 -4.21 -16.33
CA GLU A 133 14.15 -5.26 -16.38
C GLU A 133 13.89 -6.13 -17.62
N ASP A 134 14.93 -6.41 -18.40
CA ASP A 134 14.83 -7.36 -19.52
C ASP A 134 14.99 -8.82 -19.04
N TRP A 135 14.65 -9.78 -19.90
CA TRP A 135 14.78 -11.21 -19.57
C TRP A 135 16.23 -11.69 -19.35
N GLY A 136 17.22 -10.85 -19.67
CA GLY A 136 18.64 -11.08 -19.37
C GLY A 136 19.07 -10.50 -18.02
N GLY A 137 18.16 -9.92 -17.24
CA GLY A 137 18.43 -9.30 -15.93
C GLY A 137 19.02 -7.90 -16.02
N ARG A 138 18.97 -7.24 -17.19
CA ARG A 138 19.44 -5.85 -17.31
C ARG A 138 18.32 -4.89 -16.91
N GLY A 139 18.54 -4.20 -15.80
CA GLY A 139 17.67 -3.13 -15.31
C GLY A 139 17.89 -1.79 -16.02
N ALA A 140 16.82 -1.01 -16.18
CA ALA A 140 16.85 0.37 -16.64
C ALA A 140 15.76 1.20 -15.94
N ARG A 141 15.93 2.53 -15.91
CA ARG A 141 15.03 3.47 -15.25
C ARG A 141 14.74 4.70 -16.10
N ALA A 142 13.50 5.17 -15.99
CA ALA A 142 13.06 6.46 -16.49
C ALA A 142 12.40 7.22 -15.33
N ARG A 143 12.80 8.48 -15.13
CA ARG A 143 12.28 9.35 -14.07
C ARG A 143 11.74 10.63 -14.69
N TYR A 144 10.63 11.10 -14.15
CA TYR A 144 10.00 12.38 -14.52
C TYR A 144 9.80 13.19 -13.24
N ASP A 145 10.29 14.42 -13.20
CA ASP A 145 10.20 15.31 -12.02
C ASP A 145 8.81 15.94 -11.82
N GLY A 146 7.86 15.62 -12.70
CA GLY A 146 6.45 15.94 -12.58
C GLY A 146 5.61 14.79 -13.14
N PHE A 147 4.58 14.41 -12.40
CA PHE A 147 3.62 13.39 -12.82
C PHE A 147 2.26 13.68 -12.19
N SER A 148 1.24 13.82 -13.05
CA SER A 148 -0.14 13.84 -12.60
C SER A 148 -1.10 13.35 -13.66
N LEU A 149 -2.30 12.98 -13.22
CA LEU A 149 -3.44 12.71 -14.09
C LEU A 149 -4.49 13.81 -13.88
N GLU A 150 -5.07 14.28 -14.98
CA GLU A 150 -6.27 15.12 -14.93
C GLU A 150 -7.49 14.30 -14.42
N PRO A 151 -8.60 14.93 -14.01
CA PRO A 151 -9.81 14.20 -13.61
C PRO A 151 -10.42 13.39 -14.76
N GLU A 152 -11.36 12.48 -14.45
CA GLU A 152 -12.08 11.68 -15.45
C GLU A 152 -12.80 12.52 -16.51
N SER A 153 -13.24 13.73 -16.15
CA SER A 153 -13.86 14.69 -17.08
C SER A 153 -12.93 15.12 -18.21
N ASP A 154 -11.61 15.09 -17.99
CA ASP A 154 -10.57 15.23 -19.01
C ASP A 154 -9.82 13.91 -19.25
N HIS A 155 -10.54 12.80 -19.04
CA HIS A 155 -10.14 11.46 -19.46
C HIS A 155 -8.81 10.97 -18.86
N TYR A 156 -8.50 11.38 -17.63
CA TYR A 156 -7.23 11.03 -16.98
C TYR A 156 -6.01 11.34 -17.84
N ARG A 157 -6.04 12.51 -18.49
CA ARG A 157 -4.94 12.98 -19.33
C ARG A 157 -3.64 13.03 -18.55
N LEU A 158 -2.59 12.48 -19.16
CA LEU A 158 -1.26 12.40 -18.57
C LEU A 158 -0.57 13.77 -18.62
N ARG A 159 0.03 14.17 -17.50
CA ARG A 159 0.97 15.29 -17.39
C ARG A 159 2.31 14.76 -16.91
N LEU A 160 3.38 15.07 -17.67
CA LEU A 160 4.76 14.76 -17.30
C LEU A 160 5.62 16.02 -17.25
N GLY A 161 6.57 16.01 -16.30
CA GLY A 161 7.68 16.94 -16.20
C GLY A 161 8.87 16.54 -17.05
N GLN A 162 10.07 16.98 -16.65
CA GLN A 162 11.32 16.72 -17.34
C GLN A 162 11.82 15.29 -17.09
N TYR A 163 12.28 14.65 -18.15
CA TYR A 163 12.85 13.31 -18.14
C TYR A 163 14.32 13.27 -17.67
N TYR A 164 14.66 12.22 -16.91
CA TYR A 164 16.02 11.81 -16.58
C TYR A 164 16.07 10.28 -16.46
N GLY A 165 17.14 9.62 -16.90
CA GLY A 165 17.28 8.17 -16.75
C GLY A 165 18.20 7.52 -17.78
N ASP A 166 18.32 6.20 -17.71
CA ASP A 166 19.13 5.36 -18.60
C ASP A 166 18.28 4.46 -19.51
N ALA A 167 16.95 4.41 -19.32
CA ALA A 167 16.03 3.64 -20.16
C ALA A 167 15.72 4.26 -21.53
N GLY A 168 16.10 5.53 -21.76
CA GLY A 168 15.57 6.36 -22.85
C GLY A 168 14.18 6.95 -22.53
N ASP A 169 13.83 8.05 -23.20
CA ASP A 169 12.55 8.74 -23.00
C ASP A 169 11.48 8.26 -23.99
N SER A 170 10.79 7.19 -23.61
CA SER A 170 9.70 6.60 -24.39
C SER A 170 8.30 7.02 -23.91
N LEU A 171 8.18 7.75 -22.79
CA LEU A 171 6.87 8.13 -22.23
C LEU A 171 6.48 9.58 -22.58
N SER A 172 7.45 10.48 -22.83
CA SER A 172 7.14 11.87 -23.17
C SER A 172 6.27 12.04 -24.42
N TRP A 173 6.32 11.10 -25.37
CA TRP A 173 5.40 11.07 -26.52
C TRP A 173 3.92 10.91 -26.13
N HIS A 174 3.66 10.34 -24.95
CA HIS A 174 2.33 10.15 -24.39
C HIS A 174 1.89 11.32 -23.50
N ASN A 175 2.73 12.32 -23.27
CA ASN A 175 2.36 13.50 -22.50
C ASN A 175 1.18 14.23 -23.19
N ASP A 176 0.28 14.81 -22.39
CA ASP A 176 -0.96 15.47 -22.83
C ASP A 176 -1.95 14.54 -23.55
N LYS A 177 -1.72 13.22 -23.59
CA LYS A 177 -2.68 12.26 -24.16
C LYS A 177 -3.71 11.80 -23.12
N PRO A 178 -5.00 11.66 -23.50
CA PRO A 178 -6.01 11.04 -22.65
C PRO A 178 -5.78 9.53 -22.54
N PHE A 179 -6.28 8.93 -21.47
CA PHE A 179 -6.25 7.48 -21.30
C PHE A 179 -7.24 6.80 -22.26
N SER A 180 -6.86 5.64 -22.80
CA SER A 180 -7.70 4.85 -23.73
C SER A 180 -7.75 3.39 -23.31
N THR A 181 -8.90 2.75 -23.53
CA THR A 181 -9.12 1.32 -23.33
C THR A 181 -9.87 0.72 -24.51
N VAL A 182 -9.99 -0.61 -24.54
CA VAL A 182 -10.67 -1.36 -25.61
C VAL A 182 -12.11 -0.89 -25.84
N ASP A 183 -12.78 -0.48 -24.77
CA ASP A 183 -14.16 -0.03 -24.73
C ASP A 183 -14.29 1.51 -24.69
N ARG A 184 -13.17 2.24 -24.70
CA ARG A 184 -13.15 3.70 -24.70
C ARG A 184 -11.92 4.23 -25.44
N ASP A 185 -12.07 4.38 -26.74
CA ASP A 185 -11.05 4.94 -27.64
C ASP A 185 -10.96 6.46 -27.49
N ARG A 186 -9.77 6.95 -27.17
CA ARG A 186 -9.42 8.38 -27.06
C ARG A 186 -8.04 8.68 -27.63
N ASP A 187 -7.44 7.74 -28.34
CA ASP A 187 -6.09 7.93 -28.87
C ASP A 187 -6.11 8.83 -30.13
N SER A 188 -4.94 9.05 -30.72
CA SER A 188 -4.79 9.90 -31.91
C SER A 188 -4.67 9.09 -33.21
N TYR A 189 -4.92 7.79 -33.16
CA TYR A 189 -4.87 6.88 -34.29
C TYR A 189 -6.25 6.76 -34.94
N SER A 190 -6.29 6.31 -36.19
CA SER A 190 -7.55 6.16 -36.94
C SER A 190 -8.36 4.92 -36.55
N GLY A 191 -7.74 3.99 -35.82
CA GLY A 191 -8.42 2.89 -35.14
C GLY A 191 -8.08 2.92 -33.65
N ASN A 192 -8.56 1.95 -32.89
CA ASN A 192 -8.31 1.89 -31.46
C ASN A 192 -6.99 1.17 -31.17
N CYS A 193 -5.96 1.90 -30.73
CA CYS A 193 -4.66 1.34 -30.34
C CYS A 193 -4.82 0.25 -29.26
N ALA A 194 -5.79 0.37 -28.35
CA ALA A 194 -5.98 -0.60 -27.27
C ALA A 194 -6.49 -1.97 -27.75
N LEU A 195 -6.95 -2.10 -29.00
CA LEU A 195 -7.36 -3.38 -29.59
C LEU A 195 -6.18 -4.19 -30.16
N TYR A 196 -5.02 -3.57 -30.36
CA TYR A 196 -3.85 -4.22 -30.93
C TYR A 196 -2.83 -4.51 -29.83
N GLN A 197 -2.65 -5.78 -29.48
CA GLN A 197 -1.69 -6.26 -28.48
C GLN A 197 -0.58 -7.10 -29.12
#